data_AF-W1XKE6-F1
#
_entry.id   AF-W1XKE6-F1
#
_cell.length_a   1.000
_cell.length_b   1.000
_cell.length_c   1.000
_cell.angle_alpha   90.00
_cell.angle_beta   90.00
_cell.angle_gamma   90.00
#
_symmetry.space_group_name_H-M   'P 1'
#
loop_
_entity.id
_entity.type
_entity.pdbx_description
1 polymer ?
#
loop_
_entity_poly.entity_id
_entity_poly.type
_entity_poly.pdbx_seq_one_letter_code
_entity_poly.pdbx_strand_id
1 'polypeptide(L)' 'VDEKLHGIMRNIYHNSKNAAKEYGVEGNILAGANIAGFMKVAEAMMAQGIV' A
#
# COMPACT_ATOMS: atom_id res chain seq x y z
N VAL A 1 3.39 8.74 -21.33
CA VAL A 1 2.42 8.96 -20.22
C VAL A 1 1.72 7.67 -19.86
N ASP A 2 1.14 6.96 -20.83
CA ASP A 2 0.46 5.67 -20.61
C ASP A 2 1.32 4.63 -19.89
N GLU A 3 2.56 4.43 -20.34
CA GLU A 3 3.47 3.46 -19.71
C GLU A 3 3.74 3.75 -18.23
N LYS A 4 3.83 5.04 -17.87
CA LYS A 4 4.00 5.48 -16.49
C LYS A 4 2.75 5.17 -15.67
N LEU A 5 1.57 5.41 -16.23
CA LEU A 5 0.29 5.06 -15.58
C LEU A 5 0.17 3.55 -15.37
N HIS A 6 0.49 2.75 -16.40
CA HIS A 6 0.54 1.29 -16.30
C HIS A 6 1.49 0.81 -15.20
N GLY A 7 2.68 1.42 -15.09
CA GLY A 7 3.63 1.13 -14.01
C GLY A 7 3.06 1.45 -12.63
N ILE A 8 2.44 2.62 -12.47
CA ILE A 8 1.81 3.05 -11.21
C ILE A 8 0.71 2.06 -10.80
N MET A 9 -0.18 1.67 -11.74
CA MET A 9 -1.27 0.74 -11.44
C MET A 9 -0.77 -0.65 -11.04
N ARG A 10 0.27 -1.17 -11.70
CA ARG A 10 0.90 -2.44 -11.29
C ARG A 10 1.46 -2.36 -9.87
N ASN A 11 2.14 -1.26 -9.54
CA ASN A 11 2.70 -1.07 -8.21
C ASN A 11 1.61 -0.99 -7.13
N ILE A 12 0.50 -0.29 -7.41
CA ILE A 12 -0.65 -0.22 -6.50
C ILE A 12 -1.19 -1.63 -6.23
N TYR A 13 -1.42 -2.42 -7.28
CA TYR A 13 -1.93 -3.79 -7.12
C TYR A 13 -0.96 -4.69 -6.33
N HIS A 14 0.33 -4.64 -6.65
CA HIS A 14 1.34 -5.45 -5.95
C HIS A 14 1.43 -5.08 -4.46
N ASN A 15 1.42 -3.79 -4.13
CA ASN A 15 1.47 -3.34 -2.74
C ASN A 15 0.23 -3.81 -1.96
N SER A 16 -0.97 -3.65 -2.52
CA SER A 16 -2.21 -4.11 -1.89
C SER A 16 -2.22 -5.63 -1.71
N LYS A 17 -1.80 -6.40 -2.73
CA LYS A 17 -1.72 -7.86 -2.64
C LYS A 17 -0.73 -8.32 -1.57
N ASN A 18 0.45 -7.71 -1.54
CA ASN A 18 1.50 -8.06 -0.57
C ASN A 18 1.07 -7.73 0.86
N ALA A 19 0.51 -6.54 1.09
CA ALA A 19 -0.02 -6.15 2.40
C ALA A 19 -1.16 -7.07 2.85
N ALA A 20 -2.09 -7.43 1.95
CA ALA A 20 -3.15 -8.37 2.29
C ALA A 20 -2.58 -9.73 2.76
N LYS A 21 -1.55 -10.23 2.07
CA LYS A 21 -0.88 -11.48 2.43
C LYS A 21 -0.13 -11.38 3.77
N GLU A 22 0.64 -10.31 3.97
CA GLU A 22 1.44 -10.08 5.17
C GLU A 22 0.59 -10.02 6.44
N TYR A 23 -0.60 -9.43 6.35
CA TYR A 23 -1.52 -9.26 7.48
C TYR A 23 -2.63 -10.33 7.54
N GLY A 24 -2.44 -11.47 6.86
CA GLY A 24 -3.30 -12.66 7.01
C GLY A 24 -4.69 -12.55 6.37
N VAL A 25 -4.90 -11.59 5.47
CA VAL A 25 -6.16 -11.37 4.73
C VAL A 25 -5.94 -11.56 3.22
N GLU A 26 -5.12 -12.57 2.85
CA GLU A 26 -4.75 -12.83 1.46
C GLU A 26 -5.97 -12.92 0.53
N GLY A 27 -5.87 -12.32 -0.66
CA GLY A 27 -6.97 -12.21 -1.62
C GLY A 27 -7.92 -11.03 -1.37
N ASN A 28 -7.97 -10.48 -0.15
CA ASN A 28 -8.73 -9.27 0.14
C ASN A 28 -7.94 -8.00 -0.25
N ILE A 29 -8.01 -7.66 -1.54
CA ILE A 29 -7.30 -6.50 -2.11
C ILE A 29 -7.77 -5.18 -1.47
N LEU A 30 -9.04 -5.07 -1.07
CA LEU A 30 -9.57 -3.87 -0.43
C LEU A 30 -8.92 -3.65 0.94
N ALA A 31 -8.85 -4.70 1.76
CA ALA A 31 -8.16 -4.64 3.05
C ALA A 31 -6.66 -4.34 2.86
N GLY A 32 -6.01 -5.02 1.92
CA GLY A 32 -4.60 -4.77 1.59
C GLY A 32 -4.31 -3.34 1.14
N ALA A 33 -5.18 -2.74 0.34
CA ALA A 33 -5.05 -1.34 -0.09
C ALA A 33 -5.14 -0.37 1.09
N ASN A 34 -6.09 -0.60 2.01
CA ASN A 34 -6.22 0.22 3.22
C ASN A 34 -4.98 0.09 4.13
N ILE A 35 -4.48 -1.14 4.32
CA ILE A 35 -3.29 -1.40 5.13
C ILE A 35 -2.06 -0.73 4.51
N ALA A 36 -1.80 -0.93 3.22
CA ALA A 36 -0.65 -0.34 2.53
C ALA A 36 -0.69 1.20 2.54
N GLY A 37 -1.87 1.79 2.35
CA GLY A 37 -2.07 3.23 2.42
C GLY A 37 -1.83 3.78 3.82
N PHE A 38 -2.37 3.12 4.86
CA PHE A 38 -2.18 3.50 6.25
C PHE A 38 -0.71 3.42 6.68
N MET A 39 -0.04 2.29 6.43
CA MET A 39 1.36 2.08 6.83
C MET A 39 2.28 3.16 6.26
N LYS A 40 2.11 3.53 4.99
CA LYS A 40 2.91 4.59 4.36
C LYS A 40 2.79 5.93 5.09
N VAL A 41 1.59 6.30 5.53
CA VAL A 41 1.36 7.56 6.25
C VAL A 41 1.85 7.43 7.69
N ALA A 42 1.55 6.32 8.37
CA ALA A 42 1.96 6.05 9.73
C ALA A 42 3.49 6.07 9.88
N GLU A 43 4.22 5.42 8.97
CA GLU A 43 5.70 5.44 8.94
C GLU A 43 6.24 6.86 8.78
N ALA A 44 5.66 7.66 7.88
CA ALA A 44 6.06 9.05 7.69
C ALA A 44 5.78 9.90 8.94
N MET A 45 4.62 9.72 9.58
CA MET A 45 4.28 10.41 10.83
C MET A 45 5.22 10.02 11.97
N MET A 46 5.51 8.73 12.14
CA MET A 46 6.44 8.24 13.16
C MET A 46 7.86 8.75 12.95
N ALA A 47 8.31 8.86 11.69
CA ALA A 47 9.63 9.40 11.35
C ALA A 47 9.75 10.90 11.60
N GLN A 48 8.66 11.66 11.43
CA GLN A 48 8.62 13.10 11.72
C GLN A 48 8.45 13.40 13.21
N GLY A 49 8.00 12.43 14.00
CA GLY A 49 7.74 12.58 15.43
C GLY A 49 6.44 13.34 15.72
N ILE A 50 6.23 13.68 17.00
CA ILE A 50 5.13 14.57 17.40
C ILE A 50 5.59 16.00 17.13
N VAL A 51 5.00 16.63 16.12
CA VAL A 51 5.24 18.03 15.74
C VAL A 51 4.13 18.92 16.29
#